data_AF-A0A0E3PKN6-F1
#
_entry.id   AF-A0A0E3PKN6-F1
#
_cell.length_a   1.000
_cell.length_b   1.000
_cell.length_c   1.000
_cell.angle_alpha   90.00
_cell.angle_beta   90.00
_cell.angle_gamma   90.00
#
_symmetry.space_group_name_H-M   'P 1'
#
loop_
_entity.id
_entity.type
_entity.pdbx_description
1 polymer ?
#
loop_
_entity_poly.entity_id
_entity_poly.type
_entity_poly.pdbx_seq_one_letter_code
_entity_poly.pdbx_strand_id
1 'polypeptide(L)'
;MKSSSGNGPKAVRDGIPEIIRNSGRECAVKELSDSEFLPELERKLEEELAEYLESKELEELADLLELILRIAELRGSSKEDLEALRLQKKLEKGGFEKNMFMLNPPEEKCFLPESSADPAEIPQVTRQIVFRLENTAVIEKHGVRMRIYTTGENSRNAAVLYQETETGHAEEFVHEKSDFLYYILEGSGTWVVEDREFKVGAGDVVVVPVGNRFWFRGSLKQVCITAPAWEEKYEHHIRDIEL
;
A
#
# COMPACT_ATOMS: atom_id res chain seq x y z
N MET A 1 10.77 23.76 -11.31
CA MET A 1 12.10 23.12 -11.52
C MET A 1 11.80 21.65 -11.61
N LYS A 2 11.92 21.01 -12.79
CA LYS A 2 11.64 19.57 -12.93
C LYS A 2 12.51 18.82 -11.92
N SER A 3 11.86 18.02 -11.07
CA SER A 3 12.53 17.15 -10.11
C SER A 3 13.51 16.26 -10.88
N SER A 4 14.69 16.06 -10.32
CA SER A 4 15.76 15.26 -10.90
C SER A 4 15.25 13.83 -11.12
N SER A 5 14.89 13.52 -12.35
CA SER A 5 14.53 12.17 -12.77
C SER A 5 15.71 11.24 -12.49
N GLY A 6 15.44 10.14 -11.78
CA GLY A 6 16.42 9.12 -11.47
C GLY A 6 17.13 8.65 -12.73
N ASN A 7 18.44 8.43 -12.62
CA ASN A 7 19.33 8.01 -13.70
C ASN A 7 19.16 6.53 -14.08
N GLY A 8 17.91 6.03 -14.07
CA GLY A 8 17.55 4.63 -14.27
C GLY A 8 16.90 4.38 -15.63
N PRO A 9 16.80 3.10 -16.05
CA PRO A 9 16.08 2.72 -17.26
C PRO A 9 14.62 3.16 -17.18
N LYS A 10 14.08 3.68 -18.28
CA LYS A 10 12.67 4.10 -18.38
C LYS A 10 12.14 3.88 -19.79
N ALA A 11 10.83 3.68 -19.90
CA ALA A 11 10.15 3.69 -21.19
C ALA A 11 10.26 5.11 -21.80
N VAL A 12 10.51 5.18 -23.10
CA VAL A 12 10.63 6.44 -23.85
C VAL A 12 9.88 6.31 -25.18
N ARG A 13 9.42 7.42 -25.74
CA ARG A 13 8.88 7.45 -27.11
C ARG A 13 9.98 7.11 -28.12
N ASP A 14 9.62 6.47 -29.23
CA ASP A 14 10.56 5.93 -30.23
C ASP A 14 11.48 7.00 -30.85
N GLY A 15 11.02 8.26 -30.92
CA GLY A 15 11.81 9.37 -31.44
C GLY A 15 12.82 9.96 -30.45
N ILE A 16 12.70 9.67 -29.14
CA ILE A 16 13.56 10.27 -28.11
C ILE A 16 15.04 9.91 -28.28
N PRO A 17 15.42 8.65 -28.56
CA PRO A 17 16.82 8.30 -28.80
C PRO A 17 17.46 9.09 -29.94
N GLU A 18 16.73 9.33 -31.03
CA GLU A 18 17.24 10.11 -32.16
C GLU A 18 17.39 11.59 -31.82
N ILE A 19 16.40 12.16 -31.13
CA ILE A 19 16.46 13.55 -30.63
C ILE A 19 17.68 13.74 -29.71
N ILE A 20 17.95 12.78 -28.83
CA ILE A 20 19.12 12.84 -27.93
C ILE A 20 20.43 12.78 -28.74
N ARG A 21 20.55 11.86 -29.70
CA ARG A 21 21.74 11.76 -30.56
C ARG A 21 21.98 13.03 -31.39
N ASN A 22 20.91 13.63 -31.93
CA ASN A 22 20.99 14.88 -32.68
C ASN A 22 21.39 16.08 -31.79
N SER A 23 21.20 15.98 -30.48
CA SER A 23 21.72 16.96 -29.51
C SER A 23 23.18 16.76 -29.13
N GLY A 24 23.89 15.82 -29.76
CA GLY A 24 25.30 15.50 -29.50
C GLY A 24 25.53 14.67 -28.23
N ARG A 25 24.48 14.05 -27.68
CA ARG A 25 24.54 13.18 -26.50
C ARG A 25 24.37 11.71 -26.89
N GLU A 26 25.03 10.82 -26.16
CA GLU A 26 24.87 9.37 -26.35
C GLU A 26 23.71 8.81 -25.51
N CYS A 27 22.99 7.83 -26.06
CA CYS A 27 21.91 7.12 -25.38
C CYS A 27 21.89 5.66 -25.85
N ALA A 28 21.93 4.74 -24.88
CA ALA A 28 21.75 3.31 -25.13
C ALA A 28 20.25 2.97 -25.06
N VAL A 29 19.77 2.20 -26.03
CA VAL A 29 18.37 1.77 -26.13
C VAL A 29 18.32 0.25 -26.19
N LYS A 30 17.35 -0.34 -25.50
CA LYS A 30 17.01 -1.75 -25.59
C LYS A 30 15.54 -1.86 -25.99
N GLU A 31 15.27 -2.56 -27.09
CA GLU A 31 13.91 -2.95 -27.46
C GLU A 31 13.45 -4.11 -26.58
N LEU A 32 12.22 -4.02 -26.06
CA LEU A 32 11.58 -5.06 -25.25
C LEU A 32 10.43 -5.69 -26.04
N SER A 33 10.10 -6.94 -25.74
CA SER A 33 8.87 -7.53 -26.28
C SER A 33 7.64 -6.82 -25.71
N ASP A 34 6.51 -6.87 -26.41
CA ASP A 34 5.24 -6.27 -25.96
C ASP A 34 4.85 -6.69 -24.53
N SER A 35 5.07 -7.96 -24.17
CA SER A 35 4.80 -8.49 -22.83
C SER A 35 5.75 -7.95 -21.76
N GLU A 36 7.02 -7.71 -22.11
CA GLU A 36 8.01 -7.15 -21.19
C GLU A 36 7.91 -5.63 -21.09
N PHE A 37 7.39 -4.97 -22.14
CA PHE A 37 7.26 -3.52 -22.20
C PHE A 37 6.00 -3.01 -21.49
N LEU A 38 4.92 -3.81 -21.45
CA LEU A 38 3.67 -3.43 -20.80
C LEU A 38 3.86 -2.97 -19.33
N PRO A 39 4.57 -3.70 -18.45
CA PRO A 39 4.83 -3.23 -17.08
C PRO A 39 5.62 -1.92 -17.02
N GLU A 40 6.54 -1.71 -17.96
CA GLU A 40 7.34 -0.47 -18.05
C GLU A 40 6.49 0.73 -18.50
N LEU A 41 5.51 0.52 -19.39
CA LEU A 41 4.52 1.53 -19.77
C LEU A 41 3.56 1.86 -18.63
N GLU A 42 3.13 0.87 -17.85
CA GLU A 42 2.29 1.10 -16.67
C GLU A 42 3.04 1.91 -15.60
N ARG A 43 4.34 1.62 -15.39
CA ARG A 43 5.20 2.45 -14.54
C ARG A 43 5.37 3.87 -15.10
N LYS A 44 5.49 4.03 -16.41
CA LYS A 44 5.55 5.35 -17.05
C LYS A 44 4.24 6.12 -16.87
N LEU A 45 3.09 5.44 -16.94
CA LEU A 45 1.78 6.05 -16.73
C LEU A 45 1.65 6.66 -15.32
N GLU A 46 2.19 5.99 -14.30
CA GLU A 46 2.25 6.53 -12.94
C GLU A 46 3.17 7.76 -12.84
N GLU A 47 4.31 7.73 -13.53
CA GLU A 47 5.24 8.87 -13.62
C GLU A 47 4.56 10.09 -14.25
N GLU A 48 3.95 9.94 -15.43
CA GLU A 48 3.30 11.07 -16.12
C GLU A 48 2.06 11.57 -15.37
N LEU A 49 1.34 10.68 -14.68
CA LEU A 49 0.24 11.09 -13.80
C LEU A 49 0.78 11.94 -12.65
N ALA A 50 1.90 11.56 -12.05
CA ALA A 50 2.56 12.37 -11.03
C ALA A 50 3.04 13.72 -11.59
N GLU A 51 3.64 13.75 -12.79
CA GLU A 51 4.04 14.99 -13.46
C GLU A 51 2.84 15.91 -13.72
N TYR A 52 1.72 15.40 -14.24
CA TYR A 52 0.48 16.17 -14.39
C TYR A 52 -0.07 16.65 -13.05
N LEU A 53 0.00 15.81 -12.01
CA LEU A 53 -0.50 16.19 -10.69
C LEU A 53 0.30 17.33 -10.07
N GLU A 54 1.58 17.47 -10.42
CA GLU A 54 2.46 18.57 -9.98
C GLU A 54 2.37 19.79 -10.90
N SER A 55 2.47 19.62 -12.22
CA SER A 55 2.59 20.72 -13.19
C SER A 55 1.24 21.29 -13.65
N LYS A 56 0.19 20.44 -13.74
CA LYS A 56 -1.10 20.75 -14.37
C LYS A 56 -1.03 21.14 -15.85
N GLU A 57 0.07 20.84 -16.52
CA GLU A 57 0.29 21.23 -17.92
C GLU A 57 -0.46 20.32 -18.89
N LEU A 58 -0.83 20.89 -20.05
CA LEU A 58 -1.54 20.17 -21.12
C LEU A 58 -0.65 19.10 -21.79
N GLU A 59 0.66 19.32 -21.80
CA GLU A 59 1.65 18.40 -22.37
C GLU A 59 1.60 17.03 -21.66
N GLU A 60 1.54 17.04 -20.33
CA GLU A 60 1.46 15.81 -19.53
C GLU A 60 0.13 15.05 -19.76
N LEU A 61 -0.97 15.76 -20.06
CA LEU A 61 -2.24 15.12 -20.47
C LEU A 61 -2.13 14.44 -21.84
N ALA A 62 -1.32 14.99 -22.76
CA ALA A 62 -1.07 14.37 -24.06
C ALA A 62 -0.19 13.12 -23.91
N ASP A 63 0.79 13.13 -23.00
CA ASP A 63 1.60 11.96 -22.68
C ASP A 63 0.76 10.85 -22.02
N LEU A 64 -0.13 11.20 -21.07
CA LEU A 64 -1.09 10.26 -20.50
C LEU A 64 -1.99 9.64 -21.57
N LEU A 65 -2.48 10.43 -22.52
CA LEU A 65 -3.32 9.92 -23.61
C LEU A 65 -2.57 8.94 -24.51
N GLU A 66 -1.32 9.23 -24.87
CA GLU A 66 -0.47 8.33 -25.64
C GLU A 66 -0.28 6.98 -24.94
N LEU A 67 0.05 7.03 -23.64
CA LEU A 67 0.28 5.83 -22.84
C LEU A 67 -0.99 4.99 -22.71
N ILE A 68 -2.14 5.60 -22.48
CA ILE A 68 -3.44 4.91 -22.42
C ILE A 68 -3.74 4.18 -23.73
N LEU A 69 -3.50 4.82 -24.88
CA LEU A 69 -3.72 4.21 -26.19
C LEU A 69 -2.78 3.02 -26.41
N ARG A 70 -1.49 3.17 -26.14
CA ARG A 70 -0.52 2.07 -26.31
C ARG A 70 -0.79 0.91 -25.36
N ILE A 71 -1.17 1.17 -24.12
CA ILE A 71 -1.55 0.14 -23.14
C ILE A 71 -2.81 -0.60 -23.61
N ALA A 72 -3.80 0.10 -24.16
CA ALA A 72 -5.00 -0.53 -24.70
C ALA A 72 -4.65 -1.50 -25.86
N GLU A 73 -3.79 -1.07 -26.78
CA GLU A 73 -3.30 -1.92 -27.88
C GLU A 73 -2.59 -3.18 -27.37
N LEU A 74 -1.66 -3.02 -26.42
CA LEU A 74 -0.94 -4.15 -25.81
C LEU A 74 -1.86 -5.11 -25.05
N ARG A 75 -3.00 -4.62 -24.56
CA ARG A 75 -4.06 -5.42 -23.93
C ARG A 75 -5.09 -5.96 -24.92
N GLY A 76 -4.89 -5.75 -26.22
CA GLY A 76 -5.71 -6.32 -27.29
C GLY A 76 -6.96 -5.51 -27.65
N SER A 77 -7.00 -4.22 -27.33
CA SER A 77 -8.09 -3.31 -27.71
C SER A 77 -7.58 -2.21 -28.64
N SER A 78 -8.32 -1.90 -29.70
CA SER A 78 -7.99 -0.77 -30.57
C SER A 78 -8.36 0.57 -29.92
N LYS A 79 -7.82 1.66 -30.47
CA LYS A 79 -8.25 3.03 -30.11
C LYS A 79 -9.75 3.21 -30.32
N GLU A 80 -10.28 2.66 -31.40
CA GLU A 80 -11.69 2.73 -31.75
C GLU A 80 -12.55 1.99 -30.72
N ASP A 81 -12.11 0.82 -30.24
CA ASP A 81 -12.80 0.06 -29.19
C ASP A 81 -12.83 0.83 -27.87
N LEU A 82 -11.71 1.42 -27.47
CA LEU A 82 -11.62 2.21 -26.25
C LEU A 82 -12.52 3.46 -26.32
N GLU A 83 -12.53 4.14 -27.46
CA GLU A 83 -13.37 5.32 -27.69
C GLU A 83 -14.86 4.97 -27.74
N ALA A 84 -15.22 3.86 -28.38
CA ALA A 84 -16.59 3.35 -28.38
C ALA A 84 -17.06 3.03 -26.95
N LEU A 85 -16.23 2.37 -26.15
CA LEU A 85 -16.52 2.06 -24.74
C LEU A 85 -16.67 3.34 -23.90
N ARG A 86 -15.82 4.35 -24.12
CA ARG A 86 -15.91 5.66 -23.45
C ARG A 86 -17.23 6.36 -23.77
N LEU A 87 -17.62 6.39 -25.05
CA LEU A 87 -18.87 7.00 -25.50
C LEU A 87 -20.10 6.25 -24.97
N GLN A 88 -20.06 4.91 -24.97
CA GLN A 88 -21.12 4.09 -24.38
C GLN A 88 -21.31 4.41 -22.90
N LYS A 89 -20.23 4.41 -22.10
CA LYS A 89 -20.29 4.77 -20.66
C LYS A 89 -20.82 6.19 -20.46
N LYS A 90 -20.42 7.13 -21.31
CA LYS A 90 -20.92 8.52 -21.26
C LYS A 90 -22.41 8.60 -21.58
N LEU A 91 -22.92 7.79 -22.51
CA LEU A 91 -24.35 7.72 -22.83
C LEU A 91 -25.16 7.09 -21.68
N GLU A 92 -24.65 6.00 -21.10
CA GLU A 92 -25.34 5.24 -20.04
C GLU A 92 -25.31 5.94 -18.67
N LYS A 93 -24.17 6.52 -18.30
CA LYS A 93 -23.89 7.01 -16.93
C LYS A 93 -23.66 8.52 -16.86
N GLY A 94 -23.64 9.21 -18.01
CA GLY A 94 -23.21 10.60 -18.10
C GLY A 94 -21.69 10.76 -18.10
N GLY A 95 -21.23 11.99 -18.31
CA GLY A 95 -19.83 12.38 -18.12
C GLY A 95 -19.65 13.26 -16.88
N PHE A 96 -18.46 13.85 -16.75
CA PHE A 96 -18.10 14.69 -15.60
C PHE A 96 -18.46 16.16 -15.78
N GLU A 97 -19.22 16.54 -16.81
CA GLU A 97 -19.53 17.95 -17.15
C GLU A 97 -20.35 18.67 -16.08
N LYS A 98 -21.04 17.94 -15.21
CA LYS A 98 -21.85 18.49 -14.12
C LYS A 98 -21.06 18.75 -12.83
N ASN A 99 -19.76 18.42 -12.76
CA ASN A 99 -18.90 18.61 -11.59
C ASN A 99 -19.51 18.04 -10.28
N MET A 100 -20.19 16.90 -10.38
CA MET A 100 -20.88 16.30 -9.23
C MET A 100 -19.87 15.62 -8.31
N PHE A 101 -19.92 15.96 -7.02
CA PHE A 101 -19.14 15.31 -5.97
C PHE A 101 -20.11 14.65 -4.97
N MET A 102 -19.92 13.34 -4.74
CA MET A 102 -20.82 12.56 -3.89
C MET A 102 -20.32 12.59 -2.45
N LEU A 103 -21.11 13.17 -1.53
CA LEU A 103 -20.72 13.32 -0.11
C LEU A 103 -20.93 12.05 0.71
N ASN A 104 -21.99 11.30 0.41
CA ASN A 104 -22.36 10.06 1.09
C ASN A 104 -22.74 9.02 0.04
N PRO A 105 -21.76 8.34 -0.59
CA PRO A 105 -22.07 7.31 -1.56
C PRO A 105 -22.83 6.16 -0.89
N PRO A 106 -23.90 5.64 -1.52
CA PRO A 106 -24.54 4.43 -1.04
C PRO A 106 -23.49 3.31 -1.15
N GLU A 107 -23.15 2.71 -0.02
CA GLU A 107 -22.61 1.37 0.14
C GLU A 107 -22.37 0.57 -1.18
N GLU A 108 -21.30 0.89 -1.92
CA GLU A 108 -20.96 0.21 -3.18
C GLU A 108 -20.46 -1.22 -2.91
N LYS A 109 -21.15 -2.23 -3.44
CA LYS A 109 -20.59 -3.58 -3.58
C LYS A 109 -19.53 -3.48 -4.67
N CYS A 110 -18.25 -3.58 -4.33
CA CYS A 110 -17.17 -3.60 -5.31
C CYS A 110 -17.37 -4.76 -6.29
N PHE A 111 -17.76 -4.45 -7.53
CA PHE A 111 -17.69 -5.39 -8.64
C PHE A 111 -16.24 -5.45 -9.12
N LEU A 112 -15.53 -6.51 -8.78
CA LEU A 112 -14.30 -6.88 -9.48
C LEU A 112 -14.69 -7.47 -10.85
N PRO A 113 -13.96 -7.18 -11.94
CA PRO A 113 -14.21 -7.81 -13.23
C PRO A 113 -14.05 -9.33 -13.09
N GLU A 114 -14.98 -10.09 -13.69
CA GLU A 114 -14.95 -11.55 -13.73
C GLU A 114 -13.69 -12.02 -14.47
N SER A 115 -12.61 -12.24 -13.72
CA SER A 115 -11.52 -13.12 -14.13
C SER A 115 -11.89 -14.53 -13.68
N SER A 116 -11.93 -15.44 -14.64
CA SER A 116 -12.31 -16.85 -14.54
C SER A 116 -11.35 -17.72 -13.70
N ALA A 117 -11.04 -17.31 -12.47
CA ALA A 117 -10.24 -18.09 -11.53
C ALA A 117 -11.04 -18.33 -10.25
N ASP A 118 -11.28 -19.62 -10.02
CA ASP A 118 -11.84 -20.34 -8.86
C ASP A 118 -12.33 -19.48 -7.66
N PRO A 119 -13.62 -19.51 -7.29
CA PRO A 119 -14.18 -18.75 -6.19
C PRO A 119 -13.87 -19.43 -4.85
N ALA A 120 -12.67 -19.22 -4.32
CA ALA A 120 -12.36 -19.44 -2.91
C ALA A 120 -12.32 -18.08 -2.19
N GLU A 121 -13.47 -17.72 -1.61
CA GLU A 121 -13.70 -16.77 -0.50
C GLU A 121 -12.77 -15.55 -0.39
N ILE A 122 -13.22 -14.39 -0.90
CA ILE A 122 -12.71 -13.08 -0.47
C ILE A 122 -13.58 -12.63 0.73
N PRO A 123 -13.06 -12.54 1.98
CA PRO A 123 -13.83 -12.08 3.11
C PRO A 123 -14.24 -10.61 2.94
N GLN A 124 -15.51 -10.35 3.23
CA GLN A 124 -16.17 -9.05 3.10
C GLN A 124 -15.49 -8.02 4.02
N VAL A 125 -14.84 -7.01 3.44
CA VAL A 125 -14.23 -5.96 4.27
C VAL A 125 -15.32 -5.10 4.90
N THR A 126 -15.40 -5.10 6.23
CA THR A 126 -16.52 -4.51 6.99
C THR A 126 -16.60 -2.98 6.83
N ARG A 127 -17.80 -2.40 6.66
CA ARG A 127 -18.05 -0.93 6.59
C ARG A 127 -18.06 -0.23 7.95
N GLN A 128 -17.55 -0.88 8.98
CA GLN A 128 -17.53 -0.33 10.33
C GLN A 128 -16.50 0.80 10.40
N ILE A 129 -16.97 2.02 10.63
CA ILE A 129 -16.11 3.21 10.77
C ILE A 129 -15.63 3.40 12.20
N VAL A 130 -16.48 3.07 13.18
CA VAL A 130 -16.18 3.24 14.60
C VAL A 130 -16.14 1.86 15.27
N PHE A 131 -14.98 1.51 15.79
CA PHE A 131 -14.76 0.28 16.55
C PHE A 131 -14.83 0.60 18.04
N ARG A 132 -15.86 0.06 18.71
CA ARG A 132 -16.13 0.32 20.13
C ARG A 132 -15.52 -0.78 21.00
N LEU A 133 -15.02 -0.38 22.16
CA LEU A 133 -14.40 -1.27 23.15
C LEU A 133 -15.24 -2.51 23.45
N GLU A 134 -16.56 -2.34 23.60
CA GLU A 134 -17.53 -3.40 23.90
C GLU A 134 -17.60 -4.52 22.86
N ASN A 135 -17.12 -4.27 21.64
CA ASN A 135 -17.15 -5.22 20.52
C ASN A 135 -15.75 -5.76 20.17
N THR A 136 -14.74 -5.53 21.02
CA THR A 136 -13.37 -5.98 20.76
C THR A 136 -13.17 -7.44 21.18
N ALA A 137 -12.49 -8.20 20.34
CA ALA A 137 -11.95 -9.50 20.75
C ALA A 137 -10.78 -9.26 21.71
N VAL A 138 -10.77 -10.00 22.81
CA VAL A 138 -9.68 -9.96 23.79
C VAL A 138 -8.93 -11.27 23.73
N ILE A 139 -7.63 -11.18 23.49
CA ILE A 139 -6.70 -12.31 23.51
C ILE A 139 -5.59 -12.05 24.51
N GLU A 140 -5.00 -13.10 25.05
CA GLU A 140 -3.83 -13.02 25.91
C GLU A 140 -2.78 -13.97 25.38
N LYS A 141 -1.61 -13.44 25.03
CA LYS A 141 -0.51 -14.20 24.42
C LYS A 141 0.80 -13.69 25.03
N HIS A 142 1.63 -14.61 25.52
CA HIS A 142 2.98 -14.31 26.05
C HIS A 142 3.03 -13.13 27.05
N GLY A 143 2.09 -13.05 27.99
CA GLY A 143 2.04 -11.96 29.00
C GLY A 143 1.46 -10.63 28.50
N VAL A 144 0.98 -10.60 27.25
CA VAL A 144 0.34 -9.43 26.65
C VAL A 144 -1.14 -9.68 26.48
N ARG A 145 -1.95 -8.85 27.15
CA ARG A 145 -3.39 -8.81 26.96
C ARG A 145 -3.71 -7.81 25.85
N MET A 146 -4.29 -8.28 24.76
CA MET A 146 -4.59 -7.48 23.58
C MET A 146 -6.09 -7.37 23.36
N ARG A 147 -6.54 -6.16 23.01
CA ARG A 147 -7.88 -5.88 22.49
C ARG A 147 -7.75 -5.55 21.01
N ILE A 148 -8.34 -6.37 20.17
CA ILE A 148 -8.26 -6.24 18.71
C ILE A 148 -9.42 -5.34 18.26
N TYR A 149 -9.09 -4.19 17.68
CA TYR A 149 -10.09 -3.28 17.12
C TYR A 149 -10.29 -3.54 15.63
N THR A 150 -9.20 -3.73 14.88
CA THR A 150 -9.25 -4.03 13.45
C THR A 150 -8.29 -5.15 13.08
N THR A 151 -8.65 -5.91 12.04
CA THR A 151 -7.82 -6.91 11.37
C THR A 151 -7.75 -6.62 9.87
N GLY A 152 -7.08 -7.49 9.11
CA GLY A 152 -7.09 -7.45 7.64
C GLY A 152 -8.50 -7.54 7.02
N GLU A 153 -9.47 -8.08 7.75
CA GLU A 153 -10.88 -8.08 7.34
C GLU A 153 -11.52 -6.70 7.44
N ASN A 154 -10.99 -5.78 8.26
CA ASN A 154 -11.56 -4.43 8.36
C ASN A 154 -10.75 -3.43 7.52
N SER A 155 -9.43 -3.61 7.46
CA SER A 155 -8.52 -2.80 6.65
C SER A 155 -7.28 -3.62 6.29
N ARG A 156 -7.05 -3.83 4.99
CA ARG A 156 -5.84 -4.55 4.52
C ARG A 156 -4.55 -3.77 4.79
N ASN A 157 -4.65 -2.45 4.90
CA ASN A 157 -3.48 -1.56 5.02
C ASN A 157 -2.97 -1.43 6.46
N ALA A 158 -3.81 -1.70 7.47
CA ALA A 158 -3.37 -1.68 8.86
C ALA A 158 -4.34 -2.40 9.79
N ALA A 159 -3.80 -3.05 10.81
CA ALA A 159 -4.56 -3.53 11.97
C ALA A 159 -4.21 -2.67 13.20
N VAL A 160 -5.19 -2.40 14.06
CA VAL A 160 -5.04 -1.59 15.27
C VAL A 160 -5.48 -2.41 16.48
N LEU A 161 -4.58 -2.50 17.44
CA LEU A 161 -4.76 -3.23 18.68
C LEU A 161 -4.40 -2.31 19.85
N TYR A 162 -5.05 -2.54 20.97
CA TYR A 162 -4.62 -1.98 22.26
C TYR A 162 -4.03 -3.11 23.10
N GLN A 163 -2.89 -2.87 23.74
CA GLN A 163 -2.17 -3.88 24.50
C GLN A 163 -1.90 -3.41 25.93
N GLU A 164 -2.01 -4.34 26.88
CA GLU A 164 -1.64 -4.17 28.29
C GLU A 164 -0.65 -5.26 28.70
N THR A 165 0.38 -4.86 29.44
CA THR A 165 1.39 -5.76 30.01
C THR A 165 1.71 -5.39 31.45
N GLU A 166 2.00 -6.39 32.27
CA GLU A 166 2.57 -6.19 33.60
C GLU A 166 4.09 -6.35 33.59
N THR A 167 4.59 -7.40 32.92
CA THR A 167 6.03 -7.74 32.86
C THR A 167 6.62 -7.62 31.46
N GLY A 168 5.83 -7.77 30.39
CA GLY A 168 6.28 -7.60 29.00
C GLY A 168 5.69 -8.63 28.02
N HIS A 169 6.33 -8.75 26.86
CA HIS A 169 6.08 -9.79 25.85
C HIS A 169 7.14 -10.89 25.95
N ALA A 170 6.72 -12.06 26.46
CA ALA A 170 7.57 -13.20 26.80
C ALA A 170 7.96 -14.07 25.59
N GLU A 171 8.08 -13.46 24.42
CA GLU A 171 8.42 -14.11 23.15
C GLU A 171 9.23 -13.13 22.29
N GLU A 172 10.31 -13.63 21.68
CA GLU A 172 11.00 -12.95 20.59
C GLU A 172 10.51 -13.54 19.27
N PHE A 173 10.05 -12.66 18.38
CA PHE A 173 9.53 -13.04 17.08
C PHE A 173 9.94 -12.02 16.01
N VAL A 174 9.77 -12.41 14.75
CA VAL A 174 9.94 -11.55 13.58
C VAL A 174 8.70 -11.65 12.70
N HIS A 175 8.36 -10.57 12.01
CA HIS A 175 7.30 -10.57 11.01
C HIS A 175 7.84 -10.14 9.65
N GLU A 176 7.60 -10.96 8.61
CA GLU A 176 8.23 -10.78 7.28
C GLU A 176 7.46 -9.83 6.35
N LYS A 177 6.27 -9.37 6.77
CA LYS A 177 5.40 -8.55 5.91
C LYS A 177 5.08 -7.16 6.44
N SER A 178 5.07 -6.96 7.75
CA SER A 178 4.45 -5.78 8.38
C SER A 178 5.42 -5.11 9.31
N ASP A 179 5.44 -3.78 9.25
CA ASP A 179 6.03 -2.95 10.29
C ASP A 179 5.11 -3.00 11.52
N PHE A 180 5.72 -2.94 12.71
CA PHE A 180 5.01 -2.81 13.97
C PHE A 180 5.30 -1.43 14.57
N LEU A 181 4.24 -0.65 14.75
CA LEU A 181 4.30 0.69 15.32
C LEU A 181 3.56 0.70 16.65
N TYR A 182 4.23 1.18 17.68
CA TYR A 182 3.68 1.26 19.03
C TYR A 182 3.68 2.71 19.50
N TYR A 183 2.53 3.16 20.02
CA TYR A 183 2.44 4.40 20.77
C TYR A 183 2.23 4.06 22.25
N ILE A 184 3.18 4.46 23.11
CA ILE A 184 3.12 4.15 24.55
C ILE A 184 2.18 5.15 25.23
N LEU A 185 1.06 4.64 25.75
CA LEU A 185 0.04 5.45 26.43
C LEU A 185 0.40 5.67 27.89
N GLU A 186 0.78 4.60 28.60
CA GLU A 186 1.13 4.61 30.02
C GLU A 186 2.25 3.62 30.31
N GLY A 187 2.99 3.89 31.40
CA GLY A 187 4.03 2.99 31.90
C GLY A 187 5.41 3.25 31.29
N SER A 188 6.30 2.28 31.48
CA SER A 188 7.67 2.33 30.97
C SER A 188 8.24 0.94 30.82
N GLY A 189 9.17 0.77 29.89
CA GLY A 189 9.74 -0.52 29.56
C GLY A 189 11.07 -0.43 28.82
N THR A 190 11.58 -1.59 28.43
CA THR A 190 12.74 -1.75 27.56
C THR A 190 12.36 -2.63 26.38
N TRP A 191 12.53 -2.11 25.18
CA TRP A 191 12.39 -2.83 23.92
C TRP A 191 13.73 -3.37 23.51
N VAL A 192 13.74 -4.60 23.00
CA VAL A 192 14.93 -5.21 22.41
C VAL A 192 14.62 -5.46 20.94
N VAL A 193 15.33 -4.78 20.06
CA VAL A 193 15.18 -4.91 18.59
C VAL A 193 16.55 -5.19 18.01
N GLU A 194 16.71 -6.31 17.29
CA GLU A 194 18.01 -6.75 16.77
C GLU A 194 19.12 -6.74 17.85
N ASP A 195 18.83 -7.33 19.01
CA ASP A 195 19.70 -7.38 20.21
C ASP A 195 20.07 -6.02 20.84
N ARG A 196 19.46 -4.92 20.40
CA ARG A 196 19.71 -3.58 20.95
C ARG A 196 18.60 -3.16 21.89
N GLU A 197 18.97 -2.67 23.07
CA GLU A 197 18.02 -2.20 24.07
C GLU A 197 17.64 -0.72 23.88
N PHE A 198 16.35 -0.43 24.00
CA PHE A 198 15.77 0.91 23.93
C PHE A 198 14.81 1.11 25.10
N LYS A 199 15.10 2.08 25.98
CA LYS A 199 14.18 2.46 27.06
C LYS A 199 13.07 3.35 26.51
N VAL A 200 11.84 3.10 26.94
CA VAL A 200 10.66 3.85 26.50
C VAL A 200 9.75 4.17 27.69
N GLY A 201 8.96 5.22 27.55
CA GLY A 201 7.90 5.61 28.46
C GLY A 201 6.70 6.23 27.75
N ALA A 202 5.71 6.66 28.53
CA ALA A 202 4.51 7.31 28.00
C ALA A 202 4.83 8.49 27.06
N GLY A 203 4.21 8.51 25.89
CA GLY A 203 4.42 9.51 24.84
C GLY A 203 5.45 9.12 23.78
N ASP A 204 6.26 8.08 24.03
CA ASP A 204 7.22 7.59 23.05
C ASP A 204 6.54 6.75 21.96
N VAL A 205 7.18 6.72 20.78
CA VAL A 205 6.80 5.87 19.65
C VAL A 205 7.91 4.87 19.38
N VAL A 206 7.56 3.60 19.27
CA VAL A 206 8.48 2.53 18.85
C VAL A 206 8.07 2.07 17.46
N VAL A 207 9.05 1.99 16.55
CA VAL A 207 8.85 1.41 15.21
C VAL A 207 9.81 0.24 15.08
N VAL A 208 9.25 -0.93 14.81
CA VAL A 208 10.00 -2.13 14.44
C VAL A 208 9.73 -2.40 12.96
N PRO A 209 10.71 -2.13 12.08
CA PRO A 209 10.58 -2.41 10.66
C PRO A 209 10.39 -3.91 10.38
N VAL A 210 9.74 -4.21 9.27
CA VAL A 210 9.61 -5.56 8.72
C VAL A 210 10.96 -6.29 8.68
N GLY A 211 10.95 -7.57 9.08
CA GLY A 211 12.15 -8.41 9.10
C GLY A 211 13.04 -8.24 10.34
N ASN A 212 12.78 -7.27 11.22
CA ASN A 212 13.50 -7.15 12.48
C ASN A 212 12.86 -8.00 13.58
N ARG A 213 13.67 -8.77 14.32
CA ARG A 213 13.21 -9.51 15.49
C ARG A 213 13.17 -8.63 16.73
N PHE A 214 12.16 -8.83 17.55
CA PHE A 214 12.00 -8.03 18.76
C PHE A 214 11.22 -8.74 19.87
N TRP A 215 11.41 -8.21 21.08
CA TRP A 215 10.61 -8.48 22.27
C TRP A 215 10.70 -7.26 23.20
N PHE A 216 9.89 -7.21 24.26
CA PHE A 216 9.94 -6.10 25.20
C PHE A 216 9.56 -6.51 26.62
N ARG A 217 10.06 -5.76 27.61
CA ARG A 217 9.73 -5.90 29.03
C ARG A 217 9.25 -4.59 29.63
N GLY A 218 8.45 -4.68 30.68
CA GLY A 218 7.92 -3.55 31.43
C GLY A 218 6.40 -3.62 31.59
N SER A 219 5.88 -2.74 32.45
CA SER A 219 4.43 -2.54 32.56
C SER A 219 4.03 -1.40 31.62
N LEU A 220 3.30 -1.74 30.56
CA LEU A 220 2.95 -0.84 29.47
C LEU A 220 1.47 -0.95 29.13
N LYS A 221 0.85 0.20 28.82
CA LYS A 221 -0.36 0.27 28.01
C LYS A 221 0.00 0.96 26.70
N GLN A 222 -0.37 0.38 25.57
CA GLN A 222 0.09 0.86 24.27
C GLN A 222 -0.92 0.59 23.16
N VAL A 223 -0.89 1.43 22.13
CA VAL A 223 -1.55 1.16 20.84
C VAL A 223 -0.52 0.46 19.96
N CYS A 224 -0.86 -0.71 19.43
CA CYS A 224 -0.09 -1.44 18.43
C CYS A 224 -0.77 -1.29 17.08
N ILE A 225 0.00 -0.91 16.05
CA ILE A 225 -0.44 -0.79 14.67
C ILE A 225 0.49 -1.65 13.82
N THR A 226 -0.07 -2.58 13.06
CA THR A 226 0.71 -3.33 12.07
C THR A 226 0.39 -2.82 10.68
N ALA A 227 1.39 -2.51 9.86
CA ALA A 227 1.19 -2.02 8.49
C ALA A 227 2.06 -2.81 7.47
N PRO A 228 1.46 -3.52 6.49
CA PRO A 228 0.03 -3.82 6.33
C PRO A 228 -0.56 -4.62 7.50
N ALA A 229 -1.87 -4.89 7.48
CA ALA A 229 -2.52 -5.64 8.54
C ALA A 229 -1.85 -7.01 8.79
N TRP A 230 -1.73 -7.37 10.06
CA TRP A 230 -1.08 -8.60 10.51
C TRP A 230 -1.75 -9.85 9.94
N GLU A 231 -0.92 -10.83 9.57
CA GLU A 231 -1.34 -12.15 9.10
C GLU A 231 -0.40 -13.20 9.70
N GLU A 232 -0.96 -14.14 10.45
CA GLU A 232 -0.23 -15.16 11.23
C GLU A 232 0.88 -15.88 10.47
N LYS A 233 0.66 -16.20 9.18
CA LYS A 233 1.62 -16.94 8.35
C LYS A 233 2.96 -16.23 8.10
N TYR A 234 3.06 -14.94 8.38
CA TYR A 234 4.30 -14.17 8.27
C TYR A 234 4.98 -13.90 9.61
N GLU A 235 4.37 -14.32 10.72
CA GLU A 235 4.96 -14.27 12.06
C GLU A 235 5.78 -15.55 12.29
N HIS A 236 7.06 -15.39 12.61
CA HIS A 236 7.95 -16.50 12.94
C HIS A 236 8.47 -16.33 14.36
N HIS A 237 8.16 -17.31 15.19
CA HIS A 237 8.72 -17.44 16.54
C HIS A 237 10.23 -17.67 16.46
N ILE A 238 11.00 -16.97 17.30
CA ILE A 238 12.46 -17.16 17.44
C ILE A 238 12.78 -17.93 18.73
N ARG A 239 12.29 -17.45 19.88
CA ARG A 239 12.46 -18.09 21.19
C ARG A 239 11.51 -17.50 22.24
N ASP A 240 11.24 -18.26 23.29
CA ASP A 240 10.61 -17.75 24.51
C ASP A 240 11.57 -16.87 25.32
N ILE A 241 11.03 -15.89 26.04
CA ILE A 241 11.78 -14.98 26.91
C ILE A 241 11.29 -15.11 28.35
N GLU A 242 12.23 -15.22 29.29
CA GLU A 242 11.95 -15.15 30.73
C GLU A 242 11.94 -13.69 31.18
N LEU A 243 10.81 -13.23 31.72
CA LEU A 243 10.54 -11.82 32.08
C LEU A 243 10.49 -11.59 33.59
#